data_AF-A0A8T5TF29-F1
#
_entry.id   AF-A0A8T5TF29-F1
#
_cell.length_a   1.000
_cell.length_b   1.000
_cell.length_c   1.000
_cell.angle_alpha   90.00
_cell.angle_beta   90.00
_cell.angle_gamma   90.00
#
_symmetry.space_group_name_H-M   'P 1'
#
loop_
_entity.id
_entity.type
_entity.pdbx_description
1 polymer ?
#
loop_
_entity_poly.entity_id
_entity_poly.type
_entity_poly.pdbx_seq_one_letter_code
_entity_poly.pdbx_strand_id
1 'polypeptide(L)'
;MEKQNIIKKNKIFGGYSFLILSITEIIFFTSLLATPFDINGDTKVLFLFLFDLNIVELSTTILWIFILTIDICFFILGLYIIRFYSEKKEEKELLKHIFFIGILILLITIIKIIILYQIQISIFNDTIIKIVFIELIQDMLYAPAYTFILWIIFIIPSCYEIIYSLVFSGVGLNKYLTYKEKK
;
A
#
# COMPACT_ATOMS: atom_id res chain seq x y z
N MET A 1 27.85 -22.11 -3.17
CA MET A 1 27.91 -20.65 -2.90
C MET A 1 26.84 -19.86 -3.65
N GLU A 2 26.59 -20.13 -4.93
CA GLU A 2 25.65 -19.35 -5.76
C GLU A 2 24.20 -19.36 -5.24
N LYS A 3 23.66 -20.53 -4.86
CA LYS A 3 22.31 -20.69 -4.31
C LYS A 3 22.09 -19.92 -3.00
N GLN A 4 23.09 -19.88 -2.11
CA GLN A 4 23.01 -19.13 -0.85
C GLN A 4 23.05 -17.62 -1.08
N ASN A 5 23.83 -17.14 -2.05
CA ASN A 5 23.85 -15.73 -2.42
C ASN A 5 22.53 -15.27 -3.05
N ILE A 6 21.88 -16.11 -3.85
CA ILE A 6 20.56 -15.82 -4.43
C ILE A 6 19.48 -15.75 -3.35
N ILE A 7 19.46 -16.68 -2.39
CA ILE A 7 18.51 -16.66 -1.26
C ILE A 7 18.73 -15.41 -0.39
N LYS A 8 19.99 -15.06 -0.11
CA LYS A 8 20.32 -13.87 0.67
C LYS A 8 19.89 -12.58 -0.04
N LYS A 9 20.13 -12.47 -1.35
CA LYS A 9 19.67 -11.33 -2.17
C LYS A 9 18.15 -11.24 -2.20
N ASN A 10 17.44 -12.35 -2.42
CA ASN A 10 15.98 -12.37 -2.46
C ASN A 10 15.35 -12.10 -1.07
N LYS A 11 16.00 -12.50 0.02
CA LYS A 11 15.53 -12.18 1.37
C LYS A 11 15.68 -10.69 1.69
N ILE A 12 16.81 -10.08 1.30
CA ILE A 12 17.09 -8.65 1.50
C ILE A 12 16.22 -7.79 0.59
N PHE A 13 16.30 -8.02 -0.73
CA PHE A 13 15.56 -7.26 -1.72
C PHE A 13 14.07 -7.57 -1.71
N GLY A 14 13.67 -8.72 -1.18
CA GLY A 14 12.28 -9.15 -1.11
C GLY A 14 11.61 -8.81 0.20
N GLY A 15 12.06 -9.46 1.26
CA GLY A 15 11.40 -9.39 2.55
C GLY A 15 11.63 -8.06 3.26
N TYR A 16 12.88 -7.62 3.41
CA TYR A 16 13.20 -6.44 4.22
C TYR A 16 12.78 -5.13 3.54
N SER A 17 13.00 -4.98 2.24
CA SER A 17 12.56 -3.80 1.48
C SER A 17 11.03 -3.64 1.53
N PHE A 18 10.28 -4.74 1.33
CA PHE A 18 8.83 -4.74 1.35
C PHE A 18 8.31 -4.40 2.75
N LEU A 19 8.94 -4.94 3.80
CA LEU A 19 8.60 -4.61 5.18
C LEU A 19 8.85 -3.13 5.51
N ILE A 20 10.00 -2.57 5.09
CA ILE A 20 10.29 -1.14 5.26
C ILE A 20 9.26 -0.29 4.52
N LEU A 21 8.89 -0.69 3.31
CA LEU A 21 7.90 -0.01 2.49
C LEU A 21 6.53 0.02 3.18
N SER A 22 6.04 -1.13 3.67
CA SER A 22 4.75 -1.20 4.38
C SER A 22 4.75 -0.44 5.71
N ILE A 23 5.85 -0.45 6.47
CA ILE A 23 5.98 0.40 7.68
C ILE A 23 5.87 1.88 7.28
N THR A 24 6.56 2.27 6.21
CA THR A 24 6.58 3.64 5.72
C THR A 24 5.16 4.09 5.29
N GLU A 25 4.42 3.23 4.59
CA GLU A 25 3.01 3.48 4.26
C GLU A 25 2.14 3.68 5.50
N ILE A 26 2.23 2.79 6.49
CA ILE A 26 1.44 2.90 7.73
C ILE A 26 1.77 4.22 8.45
N ILE A 27 3.04 4.62 8.49
CA ILE A 27 3.45 5.90 9.09
C ILE A 27 2.84 7.07 8.31
N PHE A 28 2.90 7.07 6.98
CA PHE A 28 2.32 8.16 6.19
C PHE A 28 0.80 8.20 6.26
N PHE A 29 0.14 7.05 6.24
CA PHE A 29 -1.31 6.93 6.42
C PHE A 29 -1.76 7.48 7.78
N THR A 30 -1.11 7.06 8.86
CA THR A 30 -1.43 7.56 10.21
C THR A 30 -1.13 9.05 10.36
N SER A 31 -0.03 9.52 9.76
CA SER A 31 0.28 10.96 9.71
C SER A 31 -0.78 11.75 8.96
N LEU A 32 -1.27 11.22 7.83
CA LEU A 32 -2.33 11.83 7.05
C LEU A 32 -3.64 11.92 7.85
N LEU A 33 -4.02 10.84 8.54
CA LEU A 33 -5.21 10.83 9.41
C LEU A 33 -5.12 11.79 10.59
N ALA A 34 -3.90 12.08 11.06
CA ALA A 34 -3.64 13.03 12.14
C ALA A 34 -3.54 14.48 11.67
N THR A 35 -3.61 14.76 10.36
CA THR A 35 -3.54 16.13 9.85
C THR A 35 -4.78 16.93 10.24
N PRO A 36 -4.63 18.19 10.67
CA PRO A 36 -5.75 19.06 10.96
C PRO A 36 -6.38 19.54 9.66
N PHE A 37 -7.70 19.51 9.61
CA PHE A 37 -8.54 20.10 8.59
C PHE A 37 -9.42 21.16 9.24
N ASP A 38 -9.64 22.26 8.53
CA ASP A 38 -10.63 23.27 8.88
C ASP A 38 -11.80 23.16 7.91
N ILE A 39 -12.95 22.71 8.39
CA ILE A 39 -14.18 22.64 7.62
C ILE A 39 -15.21 23.43 8.40
N ASN A 40 -15.74 24.51 7.83
CA ASN A 40 -16.69 25.43 8.48
C ASN A 40 -16.18 26.15 9.74
N GLY A 41 -14.87 26.38 9.87
CA GLY A 41 -14.29 27.01 11.07
C GLY A 41 -14.16 26.05 12.26
N ASP A 42 -14.46 24.76 12.07
CA ASP A 42 -14.23 23.71 13.05
C ASP A 42 -12.95 22.96 12.68
N THR A 43 -11.86 23.27 13.37
CA THR A 43 -10.58 22.61 13.14
C THR A 43 -10.52 21.27 13.87
N LYS A 44 -10.53 20.16 13.12
CA LYS A 44 -10.40 18.80 13.64
C LYS A 44 -9.41 17.99 12.82
N VAL A 45 -8.87 16.92 13.39
CA VAL A 45 -8.04 15.99 12.61
C VAL A 45 -8.89 15.20 11.60
N LEU A 46 -8.31 14.87 10.43
CA LEU A 46 -9.00 14.15 9.36
C LEU A 46 -9.72 12.90 9.85
N PHE A 47 -9.07 12.13 10.74
CA PHE A 47 -9.67 10.96 11.37
C PHE A 47 -11.06 11.25 11.94
N LEU A 48 -11.25 12.36 12.66
CA LEU A 48 -12.55 12.69 13.26
C LEU A 48 -13.60 13.03 12.19
N PHE A 49 -13.20 13.71 11.11
CA PHE A 49 -14.11 14.02 10.00
C PHE A 49 -14.58 12.76 9.27
N LEU A 50 -13.70 11.76 9.11
CA LEU A 50 -14.08 10.49 8.46
C LEU A 50 -15.20 9.75 9.21
N PHE A 51 -15.41 10.00 10.50
CA PHE A 51 -16.49 9.38 11.27
C PHE A 51 -17.70 10.32 11.48
N ASP A 52 -17.65 11.55 10.97
CA ASP A 52 -18.79 12.45 10.95
C ASP A 52 -19.63 12.23 9.69
N LEU A 53 -20.71 11.46 9.84
CA LEU A 53 -21.61 11.09 8.75
C LEU A 53 -22.37 12.27 8.13
N ASN A 54 -22.35 13.46 8.76
CA ASN A 54 -22.91 14.66 8.15
C ASN A 54 -21.96 15.25 7.09
N ILE A 55 -20.66 14.96 7.20
CA ILE A 55 -19.59 15.52 6.38
C ILE A 55 -19.11 14.48 5.36
N VAL A 56 -18.92 13.23 5.79
CA VAL A 56 -18.36 12.16 4.95
C VAL A 56 -19.33 11.00 4.83
N GLU A 57 -19.56 10.52 3.61
CA GLU A 57 -20.37 9.32 3.40
C GLU A 57 -19.70 8.08 4.03
N LEU A 58 -20.51 7.20 4.63
CA LEU A 58 -20.02 5.94 5.24
C LEU A 58 -19.19 5.09 4.27
N SER A 59 -19.54 5.12 2.97
CA SER A 59 -18.79 4.47 1.90
C SER A 59 -17.32 4.90 1.90
N THR A 60 -17.06 6.21 2.03
CA THR A 60 -15.72 6.79 2.04
C THR A 60 -14.95 6.36 3.29
N THR A 61 -15.57 6.41 4.47
CA THR A 61 -14.97 5.93 5.73
C THR A 61 -14.54 4.47 5.62
N ILE A 62 -15.39 3.63 5.01
CA ILE A 62 -15.10 2.22 4.77
C ILE A 62 -13.88 2.07 3.85
N LEU A 63 -13.74 2.87 2.79
CA LEU A 63 -12.57 2.83 1.90
C LEU A 63 -11.26 3.13 2.65
N TRP A 64 -11.26 4.13 3.55
CA TRP A 64 -10.10 4.44 4.39
C TRP A 64 -9.71 3.26 5.30
N ILE A 65 -10.69 2.60 5.91
CA ILE A 65 -10.45 1.39 6.74
C ILE A 65 -9.90 0.25 5.87
N PHE A 66 -10.41 0.07 4.66
CA PHE A 66 -9.91 -0.94 3.74
C PHE A 66 -8.45 -0.72 3.35
N ILE A 67 -8.05 0.54 3.10
CA ILE A 67 -6.64 0.86 2.83
C ILE A 67 -5.75 0.46 4.00
N LEU A 68 -6.10 0.87 5.22
CA LEU A 68 -5.32 0.51 6.41
C LEU A 68 -5.21 -1.02 6.56
N THR A 69 -6.30 -1.73 6.28
CA THR A 69 -6.32 -3.20 6.33
C THR A 69 -5.37 -3.79 5.29
N ILE A 70 -5.34 -3.27 4.06
CA ILE A 70 -4.41 -3.70 3.01
C ILE A 70 -2.96 -3.44 3.43
N ASP A 71 -2.65 -2.27 3.99
CA ASP A 71 -1.30 -1.92 4.42
C ASP A 71 -0.79 -2.85 5.53
N ILE A 72 -1.67 -3.19 6.49
CA ILE A 72 -1.39 -4.18 7.53
C ILE A 72 -1.18 -5.58 6.91
N CYS A 73 -2.00 -5.97 5.93
CA CYS A 73 -1.83 -7.23 5.21
C CYS A 73 -0.48 -7.30 4.49
N PHE A 74 -0.02 -6.21 3.85
CA PHE A 74 1.29 -6.15 3.23
C PHE A 74 2.43 -6.23 4.26
N PHE A 75 2.29 -5.57 5.40
CA PHE A 75 3.25 -5.71 6.50
C PHE A 75 3.37 -7.19 6.95
N ILE A 76 2.24 -7.87 7.17
CA ILE A 76 2.21 -9.30 7.53
C ILE A 76 2.82 -10.17 6.42
N LEU A 77 2.52 -9.87 5.16
CA LEU A 77 3.09 -10.56 4.01
C LEU A 77 4.62 -10.40 3.94
N GLY A 78 5.14 -9.22 4.23
CA GLY A 78 6.58 -8.97 4.33
C GLY A 78 7.26 -9.85 5.39
N LEU A 79 6.67 -9.95 6.57
CA LEU A 79 7.12 -10.86 7.63
C LEU A 79 7.09 -12.33 7.17
N TYR A 80 6.01 -12.73 6.50
CA TYR A 80 5.87 -14.08 5.95
C TYR A 80 6.96 -14.39 4.91
N ILE A 81 7.27 -13.45 4.00
CA ILE A 81 8.32 -13.60 3.00
C ILE A 81 9.70 -13.80 3.67
N ILE A 82 10.03 -12.99 4.68
CA ILE A 82 11.30 -13.12 5.43
C ILE A 82 11.44 -14.50 6.07
N ARG A 83 10.36 -14.99 6.71
CA ARG A 83 10.32 -16.32 7.32
C ARG A 83 10.46 -17.41 6.26
N PHE A 84 9.69 -17.30 5.17
CA PHE A 84 9.68 -18.27 4.08
C PHE A 84 11.08 -18.48 3.46
N TYR A 85 11.84 -17.41 3.23
CA TYR A 85 13.21 -17.50 2.73
C TYR A 85 14.23 -18.02 3.75
N SER A 86 13.87 -18.10 5.03
CA SER A 86 14.74 -18.64 6.08
C SER A 86 14.59 -20.15 6.22
N GLU A 87 13.49 -20.73 5.73
CA GLU A 87 13.24 -22.16 5.74
C GLU A 87 13.99 -22.87 4.62
N LYS A 88 14.60 -24.04 4.91
CA LYS A 88 15.27 -24.87 3.90
C LYS A 88 14.22 -25.64 3.08
N LYS A 89 13.60 -24.98 2.09
CA LYS A 89 12.66 -25.61 1.16
C LYS A 89 13.34 -26.12 -0.10
N GLU A 90 12.69 -27.04 -0.79
CA GLU A 90 13.08 -27.44 -2.13
C GLU A 90 13.00 -26.27 -3.11
N GLU A 91 13.92 -26.22 -4.06
CA GLU A 91 14.06 -25.11 -5.00
C GLU A 91 12.81 -24.91 -5.87
N LYS A 92 12.18 -26.02 -6.27
CA LYS A 92 10.93 -26.00 -7.06
C LYS A 92 9.79 -25.34 -6.30
N GLU A 93 9.64 -25.66 -5.02
CA GLU A 93 8.59 -25.09 -4.17
C GLU A 93 8.83 -23.61 -3.92
N LEU A 94 10.08 -23.24 -3.65
CA LEU A 94 10.47 -21.85 -3.46
C LEU A 94 10.14 -20.99 -4.70
N LEU A 95 10.48 -21.45 -5.91
CA LEU A 95 10.19 -20.73 -7.15
C LEU A 95 8.70 -20.56 -7.42
N LYS A 96 7.88 -21.60 -7.16
CA LYS A 96 6.42 -21.49 -7.26
C LYS A 96 5.86 -20.45 -6.30
N HIS A 97 6.30 -20.46 -5.04
CA HIS A 97 5.81 -19.50 -4.05
C HIS A 97 6.21 -18.06 -4.41
N ILE A 98 7.43 -17.84 -4.89
CA ILE A 98 7.87 -16.50 -5.36
C ILE A 98 6.95 -15.98 -6.46
N PHE A 99 6.62 -16.86 -7.43
CA PHE A 99 5.70 -16.52 -8.51
C PHE A 99 4.30 -16.14 -7.98
N PHE A 100 3.70 -17.00 -7.15
CA PHE A 100 2.36 -16.77 -6.61
C PHE A 100 2.29 -15.55 -5.68
N ILE A 101 3.29 -15.34 -4.83
CA ILE A 101 3.39 -14.15 -3.97
C ILE A 101 3.48 -12.89 -4.82
N GLY A 102 4.29 -12.90 -5.89
CA GLY A 102 4.37 -11.78 -6.82
C GLY A 102 3.00 -11.45 -7.43
N ILE A 103 2.28 -12.44 -7.95
CA ILE A 103 0.94 -12.22 -8.52
C ILE A 103 -0.04 -11.72 -7.46
N LEU A 104 0.00 -12.27 -6.25
CA LEU A 104 -0.90 -11.88 -5.17
C LEU A 104 -0.68 -10.42 -4.76
N ILE A 105 0.58 -9.98 -4.64
CA ILE A 105 0.90 -8.57 -4.37
C ILE A 105 0.35 -7.70 -5.51
N LEU A 106 0.59 -8.07 -6.77
CA LEU A 106 0.12 -7.30 -7.93
C LEU A 106 -1.40 -7.09 -7.90
N LEU A 107 -2.17 -8.15 -7.64
CA LEU A 107 -3.63 -8.09 -7.60
C LEU A 107 -4.12 -7.20 -6.46
N ILE A 108 -3.55 -7.35 -5.26
CA ILE A 108 -3.95 -6.55 -4.10
C ILE A 108 -3.58 -5.08 -4.31
N THR A 109 -2.41 -4.78 -4.86
CA THR A 109 -1.99 -3.39 -5.15
C THR A 109 -2.90 -2.74 -6.20
N ILE A 110 -3.36 -3.48 -7.22
CA ILE A 110 -4.35 -2.95 -8.18
C ILE A 110 -5.66 -2.57 -7.46
N ILE A 111 -6.16 -3.45 -6.57
CA ILE A 111 -7.35 -3.17 -5.77
C ILE A 111 -7.13 -1.92 -4.91
N LYS A 112 -5.97 -1.82 -4.24
CA LYS A 112 -5.59 -0.65 -3.43
C LYS A 112 -5.58 0.64 -4.24
N ILE A 113 -5.02 0.65 -5.45
CA ILE A 113 -4.99 1.82 -6.33
C ILE A 113 -6.41 2.24 -6.73
N ILE A 114 -7.29 1.29 -7.01
CA ILE A 114 -8.71 1.60 -7.29
C ILE A 114 -9.35 2.26 -6.07
N ILE A 115 -9.10 1.74 -4.86
CA ILE A 115 -9.63 2.32 -3.62
C ILE A 115 -9.08 3.74 -3.38
N LEU A 116 -7.77 3.95 -3.58
CA LEU A 116 -7.13 5.26 -3.48
C LEU A 116 -7.76 6.27 -4.45
N TYR A 117 -8.04 5.86 -5.68
CA TYR A 117 -8.73 6.69 -6.65
C TYR A 117 -10.15 7.05 -6.21
N GLN A 118 -10.91 6.08 -5.67
CA GLN A 118 -12.25 6.34 -5.14
C GLN A 118 -12.24 7.32 -3.97
N ILE A 119 -11.24 7.23 -3.08
CA ILE A 119 -11.04 8.23 -2.02
C ILE A 119 -10.71 9.60 -2.61
N GLN A 120 -9.86 9.66 -3.63
CA GLN A 120 -9.47 10.93 -4.26
C GLN A 120 -10.66 11.70 -4.82
N ILE A 121 -11.64 10.99 -5.38
CA ILE A 121 -12.86 11.58 -5.95
C ILE A 121 -14.03 11.61 -4.94
N SER A 122 -13.82 11.21 -3.69
CA SER A 122 -14.86 11.22 -2.67
C SER A 122 -15.28 12.64 -2.31
N ILE A 123 -16.58 12.81 -2.04
CA ILE A 123 -17.17 14.12 -1.76
C ILE A 123 -17.25 14.31 -0.25
N PHE A 124 -16.75 15.45 0.21
CA PHE A 124 -16.92 15.97 1.55
C PHE A 124 -18.03 17.03 1.48
N ASN A 125 -19.07 16.84 2.29
CA ASN A 125 -20.16 17.80 2.43
C ASN A 125 -19.71 18.91 3.37
N ASP A 126 -19.46 20.08 2.78
CA ASP A 126 -19.50 21.34 3.51
C ASP A 126 -20.97 21.82 3.56
N THR A 127 -21.37 22.54 4.62
CA THR A 127 -22.71 23.08 4.83
C THR A 127 -23.22 23.93 3.67
N ILE A 128 -22.30 24.47 2.86
CA ILE A 128 -22.60 25.36 1.73
C ILE A 128 -22.25 24.72 0.37
N ILE A 129 -21.22 23.85 0.32
CA ILE A 129 -20.64 23.34 -0.94
C ILE A 129 -20.27 21.86 -0.81
N LYS A 130 -20.33 21.12 -1.91
CA LYS A 130 -19.74 19.78 -2.00
C LYS A 130 -18.34 19.90 -2.57
N ILE A 131 -17.32 19.46 -1.82
CA ILE A 131 -15.92 19.59 -2.20
C ILE A 131 -15.33 18.19 -2.37
N VAL A 132 -14.56 17.98 -3.43
CA VAL A 132 -13.89 16.69 -3.66
C VAL A 132 -12.63 16.61 -2.79
N PHE A 133 -12.31 15.43 -2.23
CA PHE A 133 -11.17 15.26 -1.33
C PHE A 133 -9.85 15.79 -1.90
N ILE A 134 -9.58 15.58 -3.20
CA ILE A 134 -8.36 16.11 -3.82
C ILE A 134 -8.27 17.64 -3.81
N GLU A 135 -9.41 18.32 -3.98
CA GLU A 135 -9.49 19.79 -3.94
C GLU A 135 -9.31 20.27 -2.50
N LEU A 136 -9.95 19.58 -1.55
CA LEU A 136 -9.88 19.84 -0.12
C LEU A 136 -8.44 19.74 0.43
N ILE A 137 -7.63 18.78 -0.03
CA ILE A 137 -6.23 18.67 0.41
C ILE A 137 -5.27 19.63 -0.30
N GLN A 138 -5.66 20.19 -1.45
CA GLN A 138 -4.83 21.12 -2.23
C GLN A 138 -5.03 22.59 -1.79
N ASP A 139 -6.20 22.91 -1.27
CA ASP A 139 -6.53 24.26 -0.83
C ASP A 139 -6.08 24.51 0.62
N MET A 140 -5.24 25.55 0.78
CA MET A 140 -4.66 25.95 2.07
C MET A 140 -5.70 26.51 3.05
N LEU A 141 -6.93 26.80 2.58
CA LEU A 141 -8.04 27.18 3.45
C LEU A 141 -8.54 26.00 4.27
N TYR A 142 -8.54 24.78 3.72
CA TYR A 142 -9.09 23.60 4.37
C TYR A 142 -8.00 22.72 4.99
N ALA A 143 -6.81 22.66 4.40
CA ALA A 143 -5.73 21.79 4.84
C ALA A 143 -4.36 22.47 4.76
N PRO A 144 -3.42 22.20 5.68
CA PRO A 144 -2.04 22.64 5.53
C PRO A 144 -1.40 22.14 4.23
N ALA A 145 -0.51 22.93 3.63
CA ALA A 145 0.15 22.59 2.37
C ALA A 145 0.88 21.22 2.37
N TYR A 146 1.35 20.79 3.54
CA TYR A 146 2.04 19.51 3.68
C TYR A 146 1.09 18.30 3.53
N THR A 147 -0.23 18.47 3.70
CA THR A 147 -1.22 17.39 3.57
C THR A 147 -1.25 16.82 2.15
N PHE A 148 -1.22 17.68 1.13
CA PHE A 148 -1.12 17.22 -0.26
C PHE A 148 0.20 16.47 -0.54
N ILE A 149 1.30 16.93 0.05
CA ILE A 149 2.60 16.27 -0.07
C ILE A 149 2.56 14.88 0.59
N LEU A 150 1.97 14.79 1.80
CA LEU A 150 1.77 13.50 2.48
C LEU A 150 0.92 12.55 1.65
N TRP A 151 -0.15 13.03 1.00
CA TRP A 151 -0.98 12.23 0.11
C TRP A 151 -0.19 11.66 -1.09
N ILE A 152 0.61 12.49 -1.75
CA ILE A 152 1.46 12.03 -2.86
C ILE A 152 2.47 10.99 -2.36
N ILE A 153 3.15 11.27 -1.25
CA ILE A 153 4.14 10.35 -0.68
C ILE A 153 3.49 9.01 -0.28
N PHE A 154 2.25 9.04 0.20
CA PHE A 154 1.49 7.84 0.53
C PHE A 154 1.18 6.97 -0.70
N ILE A 155 1.01 7.55 -1.89
CA ILE A 155 0.75 6.81 -3.14
C ILE A 155 2.02 6.16 -3.72
N ILE A 156 3.19 6.79 -3.56
CA ILE A 156 4.47 6.33 -4.14
C ILE A 156 4.78 4.84 -3.84
N PRO A 157 4.65 4.37 -2.58
CA PRO A 157 4.81 2.96 -2.25
C PRO A 157 3.99 1.98 -3.11
N SER A 158 2.74 2.32 -3.48
CA SER A 158 1.93 1.45 -4.35
C SER A 158 2.57 1.27 -5.74
N CYS A 159 3.26 2.28 -6.27
CA CYS A 159 4.03 2.13 -7.51
C CYS A 159 5.20 1.15 -7.35
N TYR A 160 5.90 1.23 -6.21
CA TYR A 160 6.98 0.30 -5.88
C TYR A 160 6.47 -1.13 -5.75
N GLU A 161 5.31 -1.35 -5.12
CA GLU A 161 4.68 -2.67 -5.01
C GLU A 161 4.34 -3.27 -6.37
N ILE A 162 3.84 -2.48 -7.32
CA ILE A 162 3.61 -2.96 -8.70
C ILE A 162 4.93 -3.41 -9.33
N ILE A 163 5.96 -2.57 -9.31
CA ILE A 163 7.26 -2.91 -9.91
C ILE A 163 7.84 -4.17 -9.25
N TYR A 164 7.80 -4.20 -7.92
CA TYR A 164 8.26 -5.31 -7.11
C TYR A 164 7.53 -6.62 -7.47
N SER A 165 6.20 -6.58 -7.56
CA SER A 165 5.36 -7.73 -7.88
C SER A 165 5.61 -8.28 -9.28
N LEU A 166 5.82 -7.41 -10.28
CA LEU A 166 6.19 -7.79 -11.65
C LEU A 166 7.57 -8.43 -11.70
N VAL A 167 8.56 -7.88 -10.98
CA VAL A 167 9.91 -8.47 -10.92
C VAL A 167 9.87 -9.83 -10.23
N PHE A 168 9.16 -9.96 -9.10
CA PHE A 168 9.07 -11.22 -8.36
C PHE A 168 8.35 -12.31 -9.16
N SER A 169 7.21 -11.99 -9.75
CA SER A 169 6.47 -12.93 -10.60
C SER A 169 7.29 -13.31 -11.84
N GLY A 170 7.89 -12.35 -12.54
CA GLY A 170 8.72 -12.61 -13.72
C GLY A 170 9.94 -13.49 -13.41
N VAL A 171 10.69 -13.17 -12.35
CA VAL A 171 11.86 -13.97 -11.92
C VAL A 171 11.44 -15.36 -11.46
N GLY A 172 10.34 -15.48 -10.72
CA GLY A 172 9.79 -16.75 -10.26
C GLY A 172 9.41 -17.65 -11.43
N LEU A 173 8.67 -17.12 -12.41
CA LEU A 173 8.22 -17.84 -13.59
C LEU A 173 9.39 -18.30 -14.46
N ASN A 174 10.30 -17.38 -14.82
CA ASN A 174 11.43 -17.67 -15.69
C ASN A 174 12.29 -18.82 -15.10
N LYS A 175 12.68 -18.69 -13.83
CA LYS A 175 13.47 -19.73 -13.15
C LYS A 175 12.72 -21.05 -13.01
N TYR A 176 11.40 -21.00 -12.78
CA TYR A 176 10.58 -22.21 -12.71
C TYR A 176 10.55 -22.97 -14.04
N LEU A 177 10.43 -22.25 -15.17
CA LEU A 177 10.45 -22.84 -16.51
C LEU A 177 11.82 -23.45 -16.83
N THR A 178 12.92 -22.73 -16.60
CA THR A 178 14.28 -23.25 -16.82
C THR A 178 14.59 -24.47 -15.95
N TYR A 179 14.08 -24.52 -14.72
CA TYR A 179 14.23 -25.71 -13.86
C TYR A 179 13.48 -26.92 -14.41
N LYS A 180 12.32 -26.70 -15.06
CA LYS A 180 11.52 -27.77 -15.66
C LYS A 180 12.16 -28.34 -16.92
N GLU A 181 12.86 -27.51 -17.71
CA GLU A 181 13.54 -27.93 -18.94
C GLU A 181 14.83 -28.73 -18.70
N LYS A 182 15.45 -28.59 -17.52
CA LYS A 182 16.69 -29.30 -17.15
C LYS A 182 16.47 -30.70 -16.55
N LYS A 183 15.21 -31.11 -16.36
CA LYS A 183 14.81 -32.44 -15.86
C LYS A 183 14.07 -33.19 -16.95
#